data_AF-A0AAW5FF63-F1
#
_entry.id   AF-A0AAW5FF63-F1
#
_cell.length_a   1.000
_cell.length_b   1.000
_cell.length_c   1.000
_cell.angle_alpha   90.00
_cell.angle_beta   90.00
_cell.angle_gamma   90.00
#
_symmetry.space_group_name_H-M   'P 1'
#
loop_
_entity.id
_entity.type
_entity.pdbx_description
1 polymer ?
#
loop_
_entity_poly.entity_id
_entity_poly.type
_entity_poly.pdbx_seq_one_letter_code
_entity_poly.pdbx_strand_id
1 'polypeptide(L)'
;MPQTDPILSVIERHRELYARLDGATAVSAKLLEGPEFDAADEISRDRRLALAEFSDVLIRSKPTTIAGAIALSRYVGSLPSWQLSDDDENWHQVFLGTLADALISL
;
A
#
# COMPACT_ATOMS: atom_id res chain seq x y z
N MET A 1 12.40 -23.27 -11.59
CA MET A 1 12.53 -21.88 -11.11
C MET A 1 12.04 -21.85 -9.67
N PRO A 2 12.72 -21.16 -8.73
CA PRO A 2 12.15 -21.00 -7.39
C PRO A 2 10.80 -20.32 -7.55
N GLN A 3 9.74 -20.92 -7.01
CA GLN A 3 8.40 -20.37 -7.09
C GLN A 3 8.40 -19.07 -6.28
N THR A 4 8.30 -17.94 -6.98
CA THR A 4 8.28 -16.61 -6.37
C THR A 4 6.99 -16.47 -5.57
N ASP A 5 7.09 -16.01 -4.33
CA ASP A 5 5.94 -15.79 -3.46
C ASP A 5 5.01 -14.72 -4.06
N PRO A 6 3.70 -14.99 -4.21
CA PRO A 6 2.74 -14.04 -4.77
C PRO A 6 2.71 -12.68 -4.06
N ILE A 7 3.15 -12.62 -2.80
CA ILE A 7 3.21 -11.38 -2.03
C ILE A 7 4.07 -10.31 -2.68
N LEU A 8 5.07 -10.69 -3.49
CA LEU A 8 5.92 -9.72 -4.18
C LEU A 8 5.12 -8.89 -5.18
N SER A 9 4.17 -9.50 -5.89
CA SER A 9 3.29 -8.77 -6.82
C SER A 9 2.34 -7.82 -6.08
N VAL A 10 1.90 -8.17 -4.88
CA VAL A 10 1.10 -7.27 -4.02
C VAL A 10 1.94 -6.06 -3.59
N ILE A 11 3.17 -6.28 -3.16
CA ILE A 11 4.12 -5.20 -2.80
C ILE A 11 4.37 -4.28 -3.99
N GLU A 12 4.63 -4.84 -5.17
CA GLU A 12 4.86 -4.08 -6.41
C GLU A 12 3.64 -3.23 -6.78
N ARG A 13 2.45 -3.79 -6.66
CA ARG A 13 1.21 -3.06 -6.95
C ARG A 13 0.99 -1.90 -5.98
N HIS A 14 1.22 -2.10 -4.68
CA HIS A 14 1.12 -1.01 -3.72
C HIS A 14 2.14 0.11 -4.02
N ARG A 15 3.39 -0.23 -4.36
CA ARG A 15 4.41 0.75 -4.80
C ARG A 15 3.97 1.54 -6.03
N GLU A 16 3.38 0.86 -7.00
CA GLU A 16 2.89 1.49 -8.22
C GLU A 16 1.77 2.51 -7.92
N LEU A 17 0.81 2.13 -7.07
CA LEU A 17 -0.28 3.02 -6.64
C LEU A 17 0.26 4.24 -5.89
N TYR A 18 1.22 4.03 -4.99
CA TYR A 18 1.90 5.11 -4.29
C TYR A 18 2.61 6.06 -5.25
N ALA A 19 3.37 5.54 -6.22
CA ALA A 19 4.07 6.37 -7.20
C ALA A 19 3.09 7.20 -8.07
N ARG A 20 1.90 6.66 -8.37
CA ARG A 20 0.85 7.39 -9.09
C ARG A 20 0.26 8.53 -8.24
N LEU A 21 0.05 8.30 -6.94
CA LEU A 21 -0.39 9.34 -6.01
C LEU A 21 0.66 10.44 -5.83
N ASP A 22 1.92 10.05 -5.62
CA ASP A 22 3.04 10.98 -5.48
C ASP A 22 3.18 11.87 -6.72
N GLY A 23 3.13 11.26 -7.92
CA GLY A 23 3.12 11.99 -9.17
C GLY A 23 1.94 12.96 -9.33
N ALA A 24 0.73 12.54 -8.95
CA ALA A 24 -0.46 13.41 -9.01
C ALA A 24 -0.37 14.59 -8.03
N THR A 25 0.09 14.33 -6.80
CA THR A 25 0.28 15.35 -5.76
C THR A 25 1.37 16.35 -6.15
N ALA A 26 2.42 15.89 -6.82
CA ALA A 26 3.47 16.77 -7.34
C ALA A 26 2.99 17.69 -8.47
N VAL A 27 1.90 17.35 -9.16
CA VAL A 27 1.28 18.23 -10.17
C VAL A 27 0.45 19.30 -9.49
N SER A 28 -0.47 18.94 -8.59
CA SER A 28 -1.33 19.91 -7.89
C SER A 28 -0.50 20.91 -7.06
N ALA A 29 0.59 20.46 -6.43
CA ALA A 29 1.50 21.31 -5.66
C ALA A 29 2.18 22.44 -6.47
N LYS A 30 2.17 22.37 -7.81
CA LYS A 30 2.77 23.39 -8.69
C LYS A 30 1.76 24.40 -9.23
N LEU A 31 0.47 24.14 -9.03
CA LEU A 31 -0.60 24.97 -9.56
C LEU A 31 -1.06 25.96 -8.48
N LEU A 32 -1.39 27.17 -8.90
CA LEU A 32 -2.13 28.11 -8.06
C LEU A 32 -3.61 27.72 -8.07
N GLU A 33 -4.35 28.12 -7.03
CA GLU A 33 -5.80 27.91 -6.93
C GLU A 33 -6.52 28.29 -8.23
N GLY A 34 -7.49 27.47 -8.63
CA GLY A 34 -8.23 27.63 -9.89
C GLY A 34 -8.61 26.30 -10.52
N PRO A 35 -9.27 26.33 -11.69
CA PRO A 35 -9.84 25.12 -12.32
C PRO A 35 -8.82 24.01 -12.60
N GLU A 36 -7.59 24.38 -12.97
CA GLU A 36 -6.51 23.42 -13.19
C GLU A 36 -6.03 22.76 -11.90
N PHE A 37 -5.99 23.53 -10.79
CA PHE A 37 -5.71 23.00 -9.47
C PHE A 37 -6.81 22.04 -9.04
N ASP A 38 -8.08 22.42 -9.18
CA ASP A 38 -9.22 21.59 -8.79
C ASP A 38 -9.22 20.25 -9.56
N ALA A 39 -8.93 20.29 -10.86
CA ALA A 39 -8.80 19.09 -11.67
C ALA A 39 -7.62 18.20 -11.23
N ALA A 40 -6.47 18.80 -10.89
CA ALA A 40 -5.31 18.05 -10.39
C ALA A 40 -5.54 17.48 -8.98
N ASP A 41 -6.23 18.22 -8.12
CA ASP A 41 -6.60 17.79 -6.77
C ASP A 41 -7.55 16.60 -6.83
N GLU A 42 -8.57 16.64 -7.70
CA GLU A 42 -9.49 15.51 -7.91
C GLU A 42 -8.74 14.24 -8.33
N ILE A 43 -7.80 14.35 -9.27
CA ILE A 43 -6.96 13.22 -9.68
C ILE A 43 -6.15 12.69 -8.49
N SER A 44 -5.55 13.58 -7.69
CA SER A 44 -4.79 13.16 -6.51
C SER A 44 -5.67 12.44 -5.48
N ARG A 45 -6.92 12.88 -5.32
CA ARG A 45 -7.91 12.26 -4.44
C ARG A 45 -8.30 10.86 -4.91
N ASP A 46 -8.56 10.69 -6.21
CA ASP A 46 -8.83 9.39 -6.82
C ASP A 46 -7.65 8.43 -6.63
N ARG A 47 -6.41 8.90 -6.79
CA ARG A 47 -5.22 8.08 -6.55
C ARG A 47 -5.03 7.74 -5.08
N ARG A 48 -5.37 8.65 -4.17
CA ARG A 48 -5.34 8.39 -2.72
C ARG A 48 -6.34 7.31 -2.34
N LEU A 49 -7.57 7.38 -2.86
CA LEU A 49 -8.59 6.37 -2.62
C LEU A 49 -8.13 4.99 -3.12
N ALA A 50 -7.60 4.92 -4.34
CA ALA A 50 -7.09 3.66 -4.90
C ALA A 50 -5.93 3.08 -4.08
N LEU A 51 -5.05 3.92 -3.53
CA LEU A 51 -4.00 3.48 -2.61
C LEU A 51 -4.61 2.92 -1.33
N ALA A 52 -5.51 3.67 -0.68
CA ALA A 52 -6.15 3.27 0.57
C ALA A 52 -6.91 1.95 0.45
N GLU A 53 -7.70 1.76 -0.61
CA GLU A 53 -8.41 0.50 -0.89
C GLU A 53 -7.43 -0.67 -1.05
N PHE A 54 -6.29 -0.45 -1.70
CA PHE A 54 -5.30 -1.49 -1.91
C PHE A 54 -4.42 -1.76 -0.69
N SER A 55 -4.27 -0.79 0.22
CA SER A 55 -3.54 -0.97 1.47
C SER A 55 -4.21 -2.01 2.38
N ASP A 56 -5.55 -2.08 2.41
CA ASP A 56 -6.27 -3.16 3.11
C ASP A 56 -5.93 -4.54 2.53
N VAL A 57 -5.84 -4.65 1.19
CA VAL A 57 -5.39 -5.87 0.50
C VAL A 57 -3.96 -6.22 0.92
N LEU A 58 -3.04 -5.25 0.93
CA LEU A 58 -1.65 -5.47 1.35
C LEU A 58 -1.57 -6.01 2.79
N ILE A 59 -2.30 -5.39 3.73
CA ILE A 59 -2.30 -5.76 5.15
C ILE A 59 -2.88 -7.17 5.39
N ARG A 60 -3.85 -7.59 4.58
CA ARG A 60 -4.51 -8.91 4.69
C ARG A 60 -3.91 -9.99 3.80
N SER A 61 -2.87 -9.67 3.03
CA SER A 61 -2.24 -10.64 2.14
C SER A 61 -1.36 -11.63 2.90
N LYS A 62 -1.56 -12.93 2.64
CA LYS A 62 -0.83 -14.02 3.28
C LYS A 62 0.37 -14.45 2.44
N PRO A 63 1.62 -14.27 2.90
CA PRO A 63 2.78 -14.83 2.23
C PRO A 63 2.74 -16.36 2.31
N THR A 64 3.25 -17.05 1.28
CA THR A 64 3.26 -18.52 1.19
C THR A 64 4.64 -19.12 1.42
N THR A 65 5.62 -18.28 1.79
CA THR A 65 7.00 -18.67 2.08
C THR A 65 7.58 -17.79 3.20
N ILE A 66 8.61 -18.29 3.89
CA ILE A 66 9.36 -17.49 4.88
C ILE A 66 10.00 -16.26 4.22
N ALA A 67 10.52 -16.40 3.01
CA ALA A 67 11.10 -15.28 2.26
C ALA A 67 10.05 -14.20 1.97
N GLY A 68 8.84 -14.60 1.58
CA GLY A 68 7.70 -13.70 1.38
C GLY A 68 7.28 -13.00 2.67
N ALA A 69 7.22 -13.71 3.79
CA ALA A 69 6.89 -13.14 5.10
C ALA A 69 7.90 -12.06 5.52
N ILE A 70 9.20 -12.32 5.30
CA ILE A 70 10.27 -11.33 5.55
C ILE A 70 10.12 -10.13 4.62
N ALA A 71 9.86 -10.36 3.33
CA ALA A 71 9.70 -9.28 2.35
C ALA A 71 8.52 -8.37 2.70
N LEU A 72 7.37 -8.96 3.03
CA LEU A 72 6.17 -8.22 3.45
C LEU A 72 6.40 -7.44 4.73
N SER A 73 6.96 -8.07 5.77
CA SER A 73 7.24 -7.42 7.05
C SER A 73 8.18 -6.22 6.90
N ARG A 74 9.26 -6.39 6.11
CA ARG A 74 10.19 -5.29 5.82
C ARG A 74 9.53 -4.17 5.03
N TYR A 75 8.67 -4.52 4.07
CA TYR A 75 7.98 -3.53 3.28
C TYR A 75 7.00 -2.72 4.12
N VAL A 76 6.07 -3.37 4.83
CA VAL A 76 5.11 -2.70 5.72
C VAL A 76 5.82 -1.87 6.80
N GLY A 77 6.88 -2.41 7.42
CA GLY A 77 7.67 -1.67 8.41
C GLY A 77 8.47 -0.47 7.86
N SER A 78 8.60 -0.35 6.53
CA SER A 78 9.23 0.81 5.89
C SER A 78 8.23 1.90 5.49
N LEU A 79 6.93 1.61 5.52
CA LEU A 79 5.89 2.54 5.10
C LEU A 79 5.47 3.45 6.26
N PRO A 80 5.20 4.74 5.99
CA PRO A 80 4.54 5.60 6.96
C PRO A 80 3.08 5.18 7.15
N SER A 81 2.50 5.43 8.33
CA SER A 81 1.17 4.94 8.72
C SER A 81 0.05 5.35 7.75
N TRP A 82 0.10 6.58 7.23
CA TRP A 82 -0.88 7.10 6.28
C TRP A 82 -0.92 6.34 4.94
N GLN A 83 0.13 5.58 4.60
CA GLN A 83 0.13 4.72 3.40
C GLN A 83 -0.51 3.35 3.64
N LEU A 84 -0.80 2.99 4.89
CA LEU A 84 -1.32 1.68 5.28
C LEU A 84 -2.80 1.74 5.66
N SER A 85 -3.20 2.79 6.37
CA SER A 85 -4.61 3.14 6.61
C SER A 85 -4.65 4.55 7.16
N ASP A 86 -5.50 5.41 6.59
CA ASP A 86 -5.72 6.76 7.12
C ASP A 86 -6.61 6.77 8.38
N ASP A 87 -7.42 5.72 8.62
CA ASP A 87 -8.54 5.77 9.59
C ASP A 87 -8.63 4.61 10.60
N ASP A 88 -7.90 3.50 10.42
CA ASP A 88 -8.14 2.28 11.23
C ASP A 88 -7.01 2.04 12.26
N GLU A 89 -7.22 2.46 13.51
CA GLU A 89 -6.25 2.31 14.63
C GLU A 89 -5.77 0.86 14.83
N ASN A 90 -6.50 -0.13 14.30
CA ASN A 90 -6.24 -1.54 14.48
C ASN A 90 -5.54 -2.25 13.31
N TRP A 91 -5.11 -1.54 12.26
CA TRP A 91 -4.49 -2.19 11.09
C TRP A 91 -3.27 -3.05 11.46
N HIS A 92 -2.50 -2.64 12.47
CA HIS A 92 -1.35 -3.39 12.98
C HIS A 92 -1.76 -4.77 13.50
N GLN A 93 -2.90 -4.86 14.19
CA GLN A 93 -3.42 -6.13 14.72
C GLN A 93 -3.86 -7.05 13.59
N VAL A 94 -4.54 -6.51 12.58
CA VAL A 94 -4.93 -7.27 11.37
C VAL A 94 -3.71 -7.79 10.63
N PHE A 95 -2.69 -6.95 10.46
CA PHE A 95 -1.44 -7.33 9.82
C PHE A 95 -0.72 -8.44 10.58
N LEU A 96 -0.49 -8.25 11.89
CA LEU A 96 0.22 -9.22 12.72
C LEU A 96 -0.53 -10.54 12.84
N GLY A 97 -1.87 -10.51 12.95
CA GLY A 97 -2.71 -11.71 12.94
C GLY A 97 -2.61 -12.46 11.61
N THR A 98 -2.70 -11.75 10.49
CA THR A 98 -2.56 -12.32 9.14
C THR A 98 -1.18 -12.96 8.94
N LEU A 99 -0.12 -12.29 9.40
CA LEU A 99 1.25 -12.79 9.32
C LEU A 99 1.46 -14.04 10.19
N ALA A 100 0.93 -14.03 11.43
CA ALA A 100 1.00 -15.18 12.33
C ALA A 100 0.27 -16.39 11.73
N ASP A 101 -0.94 -16.20 11.22
CA ASP A 101 -1.70 -17.25 10.51
C ASP A 101 -0.91 -17.85 9.35
N ALA A 102 -0.30 -16.98 8.53
CA ALA A 102 0.49 -17.41 7.39
C ALA A 102 1.67 -18.27 7.85
N LEU A 103 2.44 -17.81 8.84
CA LEU A 103 3.61 -18.52 9.35
C LEU A 103 3.28 -19.88 9.99
N ILE A 104 2.14 -20.00 10.67
CA ILE A 104 1.67 -21.28 11.24
C ILE A 104 1.25 -22.26 10.14
N SER A 105 0.89 -21.75 8.96
CA SER A 105 0.38 -22.53 7.82
C SER A 105 1.45 -22.88 6.77
N LEU A 106 2.71 -22.51 6.99
CA LEU A 106 3.87 -22.85 6.13
C LEU A 106 4.39 -24.26 6.41
#